data_AF-A0A1K1P633-F1
#
_entry.id   AF-A0A1K1P633-F1
#
_cell.length_a   1.000
_cell.length_b   1.000
_cell.length_c   1.000
_cell.angle_alpha   90.00
_cell.angle_beta   90.00
_cell.angle_gamma   90.00
#
_symmetry.space_group_name_H-M   'P 1'
#
loop_
_entity.id
_entity.type
_entity.pdbx_description
1 polymer ?
#
loop_
_entity_poly.entity_id
_entity_poly.type
_entity_poly.pdbx_seq_one_letter_code
_entity_poly.pdbx_strand_id
1 'polypeptide(L)'
;MFNNNLHIDPQSEREKYVNAFNDTMLKIWREQMTLLDVIDTGRLLSSPKSLPIKADGRFIEVGLSQSFLEYGLWQDFGTGKEIPRGNHGDIGREKKRVAKKWFSRKYYASVMNIRDFMADNIGNEFVGLVAKALDDKYRRYNH
;
A
#
# COMPACT_ATOMS: atom_id res chain seq x y z
N MET A 1 8.48 9.00 -41.19
CA MET A 1 8.95 8.69 -39.81
C MET A 1 7.71 8.29 -39.02
N PHE A 2 7.60 7.03 -38.61
CA PHE A 2 6.44 6.54 -37.86
C PHE A 2 6.50 7.10 -36.44
N ASN A 3 5.42 7.80 -36.06
CA ASN A 3 5.28 8.41 -34.75
C ASN A 3 5.06 7.27 -33.74
N ASN A 4 6.09 6.96 -32.95
CA ASN A 4 6.00 6.00 -31.84
C ASN A 4 5.19 6.61 -30.69
N ASN A 5 3.88 6.77 -30.87
CA ASN A 5 2.97 6.87 -29.74
C ASN A 5 2.91 5.48 -29.11
N LEU A 6 3.81 5.22 -28.17
CA LEU A 6 3.65 4.16 -27.19
C LEU A 6 2.35 4.47 -26.44
N HIS A 7 1.23 3.92 -26.90
CA HIS A 7 0.05 3.85 -26.07
C HIS A 7 0.42 2.90 -24.94
N ILE A 8 0.85 3.47 -23.82
CA ILE A 8 1.10 2.69 -22.63
C ILE A 8 -0.27 2.10 -22.27
N ASP A 9 -0.33 0.78 -22.17
CA ASP A 9 -1.53 0.07 -21.74
C ASP A 9 -1.80 0.47 -20.28
N PRO A 10 -2.95 1.13 -19.97
CA PRO A 10 -3.28 1.58 -18.62
C PRO A 10 -3.21 0.46 -17.58
N GLN A 11 -3.50 -0.78 -18.00
CA GLN A 11 -3.40 -1.96 -17.12
C GLN A 11 -1.94 -2.23 -16.71
N SER A 12 -1.01 -2.15 -17.67
CA SER A 12 0.43 -2.32 -17.41
C SER A 12 0.99 -1.24 -16.49
N GLU A 13 0.49 0.01 -16.58
CA GLU A 13 0.87 1.07 -15.65
C GLU A 13 0.39 0.78 -14.23
N ARG A 14 -0.88 0.37 -14.08
CA ARG A 14 -1.43 -0.01 -12.78
C ARG A 14 -0.65 -1.16 -12.16
N GLU A 15 -0.37 -2.21 -12.92
CA GLU A 15 0.40 -3.36 -12.44
C GLU A 15 1.80 -2.96 -11.94
N LYS A 16 2.54 -2.18 -12.74
CA LYS A 16 3.89 -1.71 -12.37
C LYS A 16 3.84 -0.84 -11.11
N TYR A 17 2.86 0.06 -11.02
CA TYR A 17 2.70 0.92 -9.86
C TYR A 17 2.42 0.11 -8.60
N VAL A 18 1.47 -0.85 -8.65
CA VAL A 18 1.11 -1.67 -7.48
C VAL A 18 2.29 -2.53 -7.02
N ASN A 19 3.05 -3.11 -7.95
CA ASN A 19 4.25 -3.88 -7.62
C ASN A 19 5.32 -3.01 -6.94
N ALA A 20 5.66 -1.86 -7.54
CA ALA A 20 6.62 -0.92 -6.97
C ALA A 20 6.16 -0.37 -5.61
N PHE A 21 4.85 -0.14 -5.46
CA PHE A 21 4.22 0.28 -4.23
C PHE A 21 4.42 -0.76 -3.11
N ASN A 22 4.15 -2.04 -3.39
CA ASN A 22 4.34 -3.11 -2.41
C ASN A 22 5.79 -3.20 -1.93
N ASP A 23 6.75 -3.16 -2.85
CA ASP A 23 8.18 -3.21 -2.51
C ASP A 23 8.61 -2.01 -1.65
N THR A 24 8.16 -0.81 -2.04
CA THR A 24 8.45 0.42 -1.30
C THR A 24 7.91 0.35 0.11
N MET A 25 6.70 -0.19 0.28
CA MET A 25 6.02 -0.23 1.56
C MET A 25 6.68 -1.25 2.51
N LEU A 26 7.10 -2.41 1.99
CA LEU A 26 7.91 -3.38 2.74
C LEU A 26 9.26 -2.79 3.18
N LYS A 27 9.91 -2.01 2.30
CA LYS A 27 11.16 -1.32 2.62
C LYS A 27 10.97 -0.30 3.74
N ILE A 28 9.97 0.57 3.63
CA ILE A 28 9.63 1.57 4.65
C ILE A 28 9.39 0.88 6.00
N TRP A 29 8.64 -0.21 6.03
CA TRP A 29 8.37 -0.94 7.27
C TRP A 29 9.63 -1.49 7.92
N ARG A 30 10.53 -2.10 7.14
CA ARG A 30 11.82 -2.58 7.65
C ARG A 30 12.67 -1.44 8.20
N GLU A 31 12.74 -0.32 7.48
CA GLU A 31 13.45 0.88 7.94
C GLU A 31 12.86 1.45 9.23
N GLN A 32 11.52 1.53 9.34
CA GLN A 32 10.85 2.00 10.56
C GLN A 32 11.08 1.08 11.75
N MET A 33 11.08 -0.25 11.54
CA MET A 33 11.41 -1.20 12.60
C MET A 33 12.83 -0.96 13.12
N THR A 34 13.81 -0.76 12.23
CA THR A 34 15.20 -0.48 12.62
C THR A 34 15.31 0.86 13.34
N LEU A 35 14.69 1.93 12.80
CA LEU A 35 14.76 3.28 13.37
C LEU A 35 14.14 3.38 14.77
N LEU A 36 13.04 2.66 14.99
CA LEU A 36 12.33 2.67 16.27
C LEU A 36 12.82 1.58 17.22
N ASP A 37 13.84 0.81 16.84
CA ASP A 37 14.35 -0.32 17.61
C ASP A 37 13.23 -1.33 17.96
N VAL A 38 12.39 -1.65 16.96
CA VAL A 38 11.36 -2.69 17.04
C VAL A 38 11.98 -4.03 16.64
N ILE A 39 13.06 -4.38 17.33
CA ILE A 39 13.84 -5.58 17.07
C ILE A 39 14.03 -6.31 18.40
N ASP A 40 13.77 -7.61 18.36
CA ASP A 40 13.99 -8.51 19.50
C ASP A 40 14.91 -9.64 19.02
N THR A 41 14.34 -10.63 18.31
CA THR A 41 15.08 -11.75 17.71
C THR A 41 15.36 -11.57 16.22
N GLY A 42 14.98 -10.43 15.62
CA GLY A 42 15.01 -10.20 14.17
C GLY A 42 13.89 -10.91 13.37
N ARG A 43 13.11 -11.79 14.00
CA ARG A 43 12.00 -12.50 13.34
C ARG A 43 10.92 -11.56 12.78
N LEU A 44 10.62 -10.47 13.50
CA LEU A 44 9.69 -9.47 13.01
C LEU A 44 10.25 -8.77 11.77
N LEU A 45 11.53 -8.41 11.76
CA LEU A 45 12.19 -7.71 10.64
C LEU A 45 12.17 -8.53 9.34
N SER A 46 12.26 -9.87 9.44
CA SER A 46 12.20 -10.78 8.29
C SER A 46 10.79 -11.21 7.89
N SER A 47 9.76 -10.85 8.67
CA SER A 47 8.38 -11.30 8.45
C SER A 47 7.56 -10.55 7.38
N PRO A 48 7.79 -9.25 7.08
CA PRO A 48 7.00 -8.53 6.09
C PRO A 48 7.09 -9.17 4.71
N LYS A 49 5.93 -9.53 4.17
CA LYS A 49 5.77 -10.10 2.83
C LYS A 49 4.56 -9.49 2.15
N SER A 50 4.71 -9.20 0.86
CA SER A 50 3.57 -8.92 -0.01
C SER A 50 2.87 -10.24 -0.31
N LEU A 51 1.56 -10.28 -0.16
CA LEU A 51 0.73 -11.39 -0.64
C LEU A 51 0.30 -11.10 -2.09
N PRO A 52 -0.14 -12.12 -2.84
CA PRO A 52 -0.53 -11.96 -4.23
C PRO A 52 -1.63 -10.91 -4.40
N ILE A 53 -1.48 -10.06 -5.42
CA ILE A 53 -2.50 -9.10 -5.79
C ILE A 53 -3.67 -9.89 -6.37
N LYS A 54 -4.84 -9.75 -5.77
CA LYS A 54 -6.09 -10.16 -6.39
C LYS A 54 -6.50 -9.03 -7.33
N ALA A 55 -6.08 -9.12 -8.59
CA ALA A 55 -6.55 -8.22 -9.63
C ALA A 55 -7.61 -8.94 -10.45
N ASP A 56 -8.73 -8.28 -10.74
CA ASP A 56 -9.51 -8.63 -11.92
C ASP A 56 -8.67 -8.31 -13.16
N GLY A 57 -8.94 -8.93 -14.32
CA GLY A 57 -8.17 -8.67 -15.54
C GLY A 57 -8.19 -7.22 -16.04
N ARG A 58 -8.83 -6.29 -15.31
CA ARG A 58 -8.90 -4.85 -15.57
C ARG A 58 -8.12 -4.03 -14.52
N PHE A 59 -7.61 -4.66 -13.45
CA PHE A 59 -6.96 -4.03 -12.30
C PHE A 59 -7.80 -2.87 -11.72
N ILE A 60 -9.13 -3.02 -11.66
CA ILE A 60 -10.03 -1.99 -11.09
C ILE A 60 -10.11 -2.16 -9.56
N GLU A 61 -9.99 -3.41 -9.10
CA GLU A 61 -9.90 -3.77 -7.70
C GLU A 61 -8.46 -4.20 -7.38
N VAL A 62 -7.81 -3.47 -6.47
CA VAL A 62 -6.48 -3.85 -5.94
C VAL A 62 -6.64 -4.24 -4.48
N GLY A 63 -6.69 -5.54 -4.21
CA GLY A 63 -6.59 -6.07 -2.85
C GLY A 63 -5.14 -6.04 -2.36
N LEU A 64 -4.78 -5.04 -1.54
CA LEU A 64 -3.49 -5.03 -0.84
C LEU A 64 -3.52 -6.03 0.30
N SER A 65 -2.81 -7.13 0.14
CA SER A 65 -2.68 -8.14 1.17
C SER A 65 -1.22 -8.24 1.56
N GLN A 66 -0.92 -8.00 2.83
CA GLN A 66 0.43 -7.98 3.39
C GLN A 66 0.38 -8.70 4.74
N SER A 67 1.44 -9.42 5.08
CA SER A 67 1.52 -10.14 6.35
C SER A 67 2.84 -9.87 7.05
N PHE A 68 2.78 -9.90 8.38
CA PHE A 68 3.91 -9.82 9.30
C PHE A 68 3.54 -10.55 10.60
N LEU A 69 4.53 -10.81 11.47
CA LEU A 69 4.27 -11.45 12.75
C LEU A 69 3.36 -10.61 13.65
N GLU A 70 2.35 -11.22 14.27
CA GLU A 70 1.40 -10.56 15.18
C GLU A 70 2.10 -9.72 16.26
N TYR A 71 3.29 -10.14 16.69
CA TYR A 71 4.17 -9.37 17.58
C TYR A 71 4.36 -7.90 17.17
N GLY A 72 4.40 -7.61 15.87
CA GLY A 72 4.51 -6.25 15.34
C GLY A 72 3.31 -5.37 15.70
N LEU A 73 2.11 -5.95 15.84
CA LEU A 73 0.90 -5.23 16.24
C LEU A 73 1.01 -4.73 17.69
N TRP A 74 1.53 -5.59 18.57
CA TRP A 74 1.77 -5.27 19.98
C TRP A 74 2.80 -4.14 20.13
N GLN A 75 3.84 -4.14 19.30
CA GLN A 75 4.84 -3.08 19.29
C GLN A 75 4.29 -1.75 18.77
N ASP A 76 3.48 -1.77 17.71
CA ASP A 76 2.88 -0.55 17.15
C ASP A 76 1.96 0.15 18.16
N PHE A 77 1.11 -0.62 18.84
CA PHE A 77 0.19 -0.10 19.84
C PHE A 77 0.79 0.09 21.24
N GLY A 78 1.98 -0.47 21.49
CA GLY A 78 2.59 -0.49 22.83
C GLY A 78 1.79 -1.33 23.84
N THR A 79 1.08 -2.36 23.37
CA THR A 79 0.22 -3.26 24.16
C THR A 79 0.80 -4.68 24.19
N GLY A 80 0.17 -5.61 24.93
CA GLY A 80 0.55 -7.04 24.94
C GLY A 80 0.12 -7.75 26.22
N LYS A 81 0.49 -9.04 26.34
CA LYS A 81 0.07 -9.97 27.43
C LYS A 81 0.27 -9.42 28.86
N GLU A 82 1.17 -8.46 29.05
CA GLU A 82 1.53 -7.91 30.36
C GLU A 82 1.10 -6.43 30.57
N ILE A 83 0.44 -5.79 29.60
CA ILE A 83 0.10 -4.35 29.67
C ILE A 83 -1.33 -4.13 29.12
N PRO A 84 -2.36 -4.15 29.98
CA PRO A 84 -3.69 -3.68 29.62
C PRO A 84 -3.65 -2.19 29.24
N ARG A 85 -4.49 -1.76 28.29
CA ARG A 85 -4.73 -0.33 28.02
C ARG A 85 -5.24 0.31 29.32
N GLY A 86 -4.43 1.20 29.93
CA GLY A 86 -4.78 1.91 31.17
C GLY A 86 -4.00 1.50 32.43
N ASN A 87 -3.01 0.60 32.34
CA ASN A 87 -2.09 0.40 33.47
C ASN A 87 -1.12 1.60 33.58
N HIS A 88 -1.30 2.41 34.63
CA HIS A 88 -0.44 3.55 34.96
C HIS A 88 0.93 3.13 35.56
N GLY A 89 1.16 1.83 35.77
CA GLY A 89 2.34 1.30 36.45
C GLY A 89 2.08 0.89 37.90
N ASP A 90 0.86 1.09 38.41
CA ASP A 90 0.47 0.86 39.81
C ASP A 90 0.44 -0.61 40.25
N ILE A 91 0.61 -1.57 39.33
CA ILE A 91 0.64 -3.01 39.65
C ILE A 91 2.07 -3.49 39.99
N GLY A 92 2.92 -2.60 40.53
CA GLY A 92 4.26 -2.93 41.03
C GLY A 92 5.26 -3.41 39.97
N ARG A 93 5.00 -3.16 38.68
CA ARG A 93 5.92 -3.46 37.57
C ARG A 93 6.03 -2.24 36.66
N GLU A 94 7.27 -1.86 36.33
CA GLU A 94 7.53 -0.80 35.36
C GLU A 94 6.94 -1.14 33.99
N LYS A 95 6.30 -0.15 33.36
CA LYS A 95 5.78 -0.25 32.01
C LYS A 95 6.95 -0.28 31.01
N LYS A 96 7.40 -1.49 30.66
CA LYS A 96 8.51 -1.68 29.71
C LYS A 96 8.15 -1.37 28.24
N ARG A 97 6.87 -1.47 27.83
CA ARG A 97 6.48 -1.24 26.42
C ARG A 97 5.91 0.16 26.21
N VAL A 98 6.46 0.83 25.21
CA VAL A 98 6.00 2.11 24.68
C VAL A 98 5.54 1.89 23.25
N ALA A 99 4.48 2.60 22.82
CA ALA A 99 3.98 2.50 21.45
C ALA A 99 5.05 2.99 20.46
N LYS A 100 5.44 2.11 19.53
CA LYS A 100 6.41 2.39 18.48
C LYS A 100 5.70 2.28 17.13
N LYS A 101 5.14 3.39 16.64
CA LYS A 101 4.30 3.45 15.42
C LYS A 101 5.07 3.16 14.12
N TRP A 102 5.56 1.94 13.98
CA TRP A 102 6.43 1.52 12.88
C TRP A 102 5.64 1.19 11.60
N PHE A 103 4.39 0.73 11.73
CA PHE A 103 3.57 0.35 10.57
C PHE A 103 2.38 1.30 10.37
N SER A 104 1.62 1.61 11.42
CA SER A 104 0.25 2.14 11.26
C SER A 104 0.18 3.47 10.51
N ARG A 105 1.04 4.42 10.87
CA ARG A 105 1.08 5.76 10.24
C ARG A 105 1.52 5.69 8.77
N LYS A 106 2.54 4.87 8.48
CA LYS A 106 3.07 4.74 7.12
C LYS A 106 2.13 3.93 6.23
N TYR A 107 1.54 2.87 6.77
CA TYR A 107 0.52 2.08 6.10
C TYR A 107 -0.67 2.93 5.67
N TYR A 108 -1.22 3.76 6.57
CA TYR A 108 -2.31 4.68 6.23
C TYR A 108 -1.94 5.62 5.09
N ALA A 109 -0.77 6.27 5.16
CA ALA A 109 -0.30 7.16 4.09
C ALA A 109 -0.13 6.41 2.76
N SER A 110 0.42 5.20 2.79
CA SER A 110 0.54 4.34 1.62
C SER A 110 -0.83 4.00 1.02
N VAL A 111 -1.82 3.64 1.83
CA VAL A 111 -3.20 3.37 1.37
C VAL A 111 -3.82 4.61 0.69
N MET A 112 -3.56 5.81 1.21
CA MET A 112 -4.05 7.03 0.56
C MET A 112 -3.33 7.31 -0.77
N ASN A 113 -2.02 7.06 -0.86
CA ASN A 113 -1.27 7.25 -2.10
C ASN A 113 -1.77 6.33 -3.22
N ILE A 114 -2.01 5.04 -2.93
CA ILE A 114 -2.54 4.12 -3.95
C ILE A 114 -3.98 4.49 -4.33
N ARG A 115 -4.80 4.94 -3.38
CA ARG A 115 -6.16 5.43 -3.66
C ARG A 115 -6.12 6.58 -4.66
N ASP A 116 -5.29 7.58 -4.41
CA ASP A 116 -5.20 8.78 -5.24
C ASP A 116 -4.67 8.43 -6.64
N PHE A 117 -3.63 7.59 -6.72
CA PHE A 117 -3.13 7.07 -8.00
C PHE A 117 -4.20 6.35 -8.81
N MET A 118 -4.98 5.46 -8.17
CA MET A 118 -6.02 4.69 -8.86
C MET A 118 -7.15 5.61 -9.33
N ALA A 119 -7.53 6.61 -8.55
CA ALA A 119 -8.54 7.59 -8.92
C ALA A 119 -8.12 8.37 -10.18
N ASP A 120 -6.88 8.86 -10.23
CA ASP A 120 -6.34 9.59 -11.37
C ASP A 120 -6.22 8.69 -12.61
N ASN A 121 -5.69 7.48 -12.44
CA ASN A 121 -5.47 6.56 -13.55
C ASN A 121 -6.79 6.10 -14.18
N ILE A 122 -7.80 5.74 -13.37
CA ILE A 122 -9.14 5.37 -13.85
C ILE A 122 -9.85 6.57 -14.48
N GLY A 123 -9.72 7.77 -13.89
CA GLY A 123 -10.29 8.99 -14.45
C GLY A 123 -9.74 9.30 -15.86
N ASN A 124 -8.42 9.20 -16.04
CA ASN A 124 -7.77 9.40 -17.33
C ASN A 124 -8.18 8.34 -18.37
N GLU A 125 -8.27 7.07 -17.96
CA GLU A 125 -8.75 6.00 -18.84
C GLU A 125 -10.18 6.29 -19.33
N PHE A 126 -11.08 6.72 -18.43
CA PHE A 126 -12.45 7.08 -18.78
C PHE A 126 -12.52 8.24 -19.78
N VAL A 127 -11.76 9.33 -19.56
CA VAL A 127 -11.69 10.47 -20.48
C VAL A 127 -11.22 10.03 -21.87
N GLY A 128 -10.19 9.19 -21.93
CA GLY A 128 -9.67 8.64 -23.18
C GLY A 128 -10.70 7.80 -23.95
N LEU A 129 -11.47 6.96 -23.24
CA LEU A 129 -12.54 6.16 -23.83
C LEU A 129 -13.66 7.03 -24.41
N VAL A 130 -14.09 8.06 -23.69
CA VAL A 130 -15.14 8.99 -24.15
C VAL A 130 -14.66 9.79 -25.37
N ALA A 131 -13.45 10.33 -25.33
CA ALA A 131 -12.87 11.07 -26.45
C ALA A 131 -12.79 10.22 -27.72
N LYS A 132 -12.32 8.97 -27.60
CA LYS A 132 -12.29 8.02 -28.71
C LYS A 132 -13.67 7.71 -29.27
N ALA A 133 -14.65 7.47 -28.40
CA ALA A 133 -16.03 7.19 -28.82
C ALA A 133 -16.65 8.37 -29.58
N LEU A 134 -16.35 9.62 -29.18
CA LEU A 134 -16.81 10.82 -29.85
C LEU A 134 -16.11 11.04 -31.20
N ASP A 135 -14.79 10.85 -31.30
CA ASP A 135 -14.04 10.99 -32.56
C ASP A 135 -14.47 9.94 -33.60
N ASP A 136 -14.61 8.68 -33.19
CA ASP A 136 -15.09 7.59 -34.04
C ASP A 136 -16.51 7.85 -34.55
N LYS A 137 -17.34 8.53 -33.75
CA LYS A 137 -18.68 8.95 -34.17
C LYS A 137 -18.60 10.11 -35.17
N TYR A 138 -17.80 11.14 -34.87
CA TYR A 138 -17.64 12.31 -35.75
C TYR A 138 -17.12 11.93 -37.14
N ARG A 139 -16.14 11.02 -37.22
CA ARG A 139 -15.67 10.47 -38.50
C ARG A 139 -16.77 9.72 -39.25
N ARG A 140 -17.55 8.88 -38.58
CA ARG A 140 -18.62 8.09 -39.22
C ARG A 140 -19.77 8.91 -39.82
N TYR A 141 -20.06 10.11 -39.31
CA TYR A 141 -21.18 10.93 -39.78
C TYR A 141 -20.80 12.07 -40.74
N ASN A 142 -19.51 12.35 -40.94
CA ASN A 142 -19.01 13.40 -41.82
C ASN A 142 -18.27 12.86 -43.06
N HIS A 143 -18.64 11.66 -43.51
CA HIS A 143 -18.25 11.06 -44.78
C HIS A 143 -19.50 10.76 -45.61
#